data_AF-A0A0Q8V474-F1
#
_entry.id   AF-A0A0Q8V474-F1
#
_cell.length_a   1.000
_cell.length_b   1.000
_cell.length_c   1.000
_cell.angle_alpha   90.00
_cell.angle_beta   90.00
_cell.angle_gamma   90.00
#
_symmetry.space_group_name_H-M   'P 1'
#
loop_
_entity.id
_entity.type
_entity.pdbx_description
1 polymer ?
#
loop_
_entity_poly.entity_id
_entity_poly.type
_entity_poly.pdbx_seq_one_letter_code
_entity_poly.pdbx_strand_id
1 'polypeptide(L)'
;MDFPDDFEYRHLQGSIWLTRPKSDSGWRIIPLVEPLRSFIELRISTAVTEPNPHGLVWTADPKRDKRGNLLPLDGAPIQPSHDNKAWHAVLARAGVPDARLHDARHTTASLLLKAGVPERVIMEILGHNSYAVTMKYQHVDKAQLSRAMEDLSARFELEE
;
A
#
# COMPACT_ATOMS: atom_id res chain seq x y z
N MET A 1 -19.74 2.95 18.32
CA MET A 1 -19.72 2.72 16.86
C MET A 1 -20.57 1.48 16.66
N ASP A 2 -21.76 1.62 16.09
CA ASP A 2 -22.64 0.48 15.84
C ASP A 2 -22.22 -0.18 14.52
N PHE A 3 -21.71 -1.40 14.62
CA PHE A 3 -21.51 -2.27 13.47
C PHE A 3 -22.57 -3.37 13.52
N PRO A 4 -23.01 -3.89 12.36
CA PRO A 4 -23.82 -5.11 12.31
C PRO A 4 -23.17 -6.25 13.11
N ASP A 5 -23.98 -7.11 13.74
CA ASP A 5 -23.52 -8.20 14.62
C ASP A 5 -22.56 -9.20 13.92
N ASP A 6 -22.60 -9.26 12.59
CA ASP A 6 -21.78 -10.12 11.73
C ASP A 6 -20.55 -9.41 11.14
N PHE A 7 -20.34 -8.13 11.44
CA PHE A 7 -19.22 -7.36 10.90
C PHE A 7 -17.95 -7.61 11.70
N GLU A 8 -16.97 -8.28 11.07
CA GLU A 8 -15.68 -8.54 11.70
C GLU A 8 -14.83 -7.27 11.79
N TYR A 9 -14.49 -6.88 13.03
CA TYR A 9 -13.56 -5.81 13.33
C TYR A 9 -12.60 -6.22 14.45
N ARG A 10 -11.42 -5.60 14.47
CA ARG A 10 -10.40 -5.80 15.50
C ARG A 10 -9.82 -4.48 15.95
N HIS A 11 -9.96 -4.15 17.23
CA HIS A 11 -9.32 -2.97 17.80
C HIS A 11 -7.80 -3.13 17.78
N LEU A 12 -7.08 -2.07 17.42
CA LEU A 12 -5.62 -2.04 17.52
C LEU A 12 -5.19 -1.16 18.70
N GLN A 13 -5.32 0.16 18.54
CA GLN A 13 -4.94 1.13 19.55
C GLN A 13 -5.68 2.46 19.32
N GLY A 14 -6.11 3.11 20.40
CA GLY A 14 -6.78 4.41 20.31
C GLY A 14 -8.05 4.31 19.46
N SER A 15 -8.15 5.15 18.43
CA SER A 15 -9.25 5.15 17.46
C SER A 15 -9.01 4.26 16.23
N ILE A 16 -7.93 3.45 16.20
CA ILE A 16 -7.60 2.59 15.05
C ILE A 16 -8.23 1.20 15.22
N TRP A 17 -8.96 0.80 14.18
CA TRP A 17 -9.60 -0.50 14.06
C TRP A 17 -9.25 -1.11 12.70
N LEU A 18 -8.99 -2.41 12.67
CA LEU A 18 -9.00 -3.18 11.43
C LEU A 18 -10.42 -3.63 11.17
N THR A 19 -10.86 -3.46 9.94
CA THR A 19 -12.15 -3.94 9.46
C THR A 19 -11.92 -4.72 8.18
N ARG A 20 -12.82 -5.66 7.87
CA ARG A 20 -12.80 -6.28 6.54
C ARG A 20 -13.26 -5.28 5.48
N PRO A 21 -12.83 -5.45 4.22
CA PRO A 21 -13.45 -4.75 3.11
C PRO A 21 -14.97 -4.97 3.14
N LYS A 22 -15.73 -3.90 2.92
CA LYS A 22 -17.21 -3.92 3.02
C LYS A 22 -17.87 -4.85 1.99
N SER A 23 -17.16 -5.24 0.94
CA SER A 23 -17.66 -6.08 -0.14
C SER A 23 -16.56 -6.97 -0.71
N ASP A 24 -16.95 -8.06 -1.38
CA ASP A 24 -16.03 -8.97 -2.07
C ASP A 24 -15.15 -8.25 -3.09
N SER A 25 -15.67 -7.21 -3.73
CA SER A 25 -14.92 -6.34 -4.65
C SER A 25 -13.77 -5.55 -3.98
N GLY A 26 -13.68 -5.56 -2.65
CA GLY A 26 -12.55 -5.01 -1.91
C GLY A 26 -11.37 -5.99 -1.77
N TRP A 27 -11.58 -7.28 -1.99
CA TRP A 27 -10.50 -8.27 -1.98
C TRP A 27 -9.82 -8.32 -3.35
N ARG A 28 -8.51 -8.07 -3.38
CA ARG A 28 -7.74 -7.99 -4.64
C ARG A 28 -6.35 -8.59 -4.47
N ILE A 29 -5.86 -9.17 -5.55
CA ILE A 29 -4.48 -9.64 -5.67
C ILE A 29 -3.70 -8.53 -6.38
N ILE A 30 -2.70 -7.97 -5.71
CA ILE A 30 -1.77 -7.02 -6.30
C ILE A 30 -0.49 -7.79 -6.65
N PRO A 31 -0.16 -8.00 -7.93
CA PRO A 31 1.12 -8.58 -8.29
C PRO A 31 2.25 -7.63 -7.88
N LEU A 32 3.21 -8.16 -7.14
CA LEU A 32 4.41 -7.44 -6.74
C LEU A 32 5.53 -7.81 -7.68
N VAL A 33 6.22 -6.79 -8.19
CA VAL A 33 7.40 -6.96 -9.04
C VAL A 33 8.66 -6.63 -8.28
N GLU A 34 9.80 -7.12 -8.76
CA GLU A 34 11.08 -6.71 -8.22
C GLU A 34 11.38 -5.23 -8.56
N PRO A 35 12.12 -4.52 -7.70
CA PRO A 35 12.67 -4.97 -6.40
C PRO A 35 11.66 -4.91 -5.22
N LEU A 36 10.43 -4.43 -5.47
CA LEU A 36 9.42 -4.22 -4.42
C LEU A 36 9.02 -5.52 -3.71
N ARG A 37 8.92 -6.62 -4.47
CA ARG A 37 8.64 -7.95 -3.91
C ARG A 37 9.70 -8.35 -2.89
N SER A 38 10.99 -8.28 -3.23
CA SER A 38 12.08 -8.57 -2.28
C SER A 38 12.03 -7.70 -1.03
N PHE A 39 11.72 -6.40 -1.17
CA PHE A 39 11.61 -5.52 -0.01
C PHE A 39 10.44 -5.88 0.91
N ILE A 40 9.30 -6.28 0.35
CA ILE A 40 8.14 -6.72 1.13
C ILE A 40 8.43 -8.05 1.81
N GLU A 41 9.05 -9.01 1.12
CA GLU A 41 9.44 -10.30 1.70
C GLU A 41 10.43 -10.12 2.85
N LEU A 42 11.45 -9.28 2.66
CA LEU A 42 12.38 -8.93 3.71
C LEU A 42 11.64 -8.29 4.90
N ARG A 43 10.75 -7.32 4.65
CA ARG A 43 9.99 -6.66 5.72
C ARG A 43 9.13 -7.64 6.51
N ILE A 44 8.45 -8.57 5.83
CA ILE A 44 7.63 -9.61 6.46
C ILE A 44 8.51 -10.52 7.33
N SER A 45 9.68 -10.94 6.82
CA SER A 45 10.61 -11.79 7.56
C SER A 45 11.14 -11.10 8.83
N THR A 46 11.34 -9.78 8.80
CA THR A 46 11.70 -9.01 9.99
C THR A 46 10.49 -8.90 10.93
N ALA A 47 9.31 -8.58 10.41
CA ALA A 47 8.09 -8.33 11.18
C ALA A 47 7.70 -9.51 12.09
N VAL A 48 7.93 -10.75 11.64
CA VAL A 48 7.59 -11.95 12.44
C VAL A 48 8.47 -12.12 13.68
N THR A 49 9.61 -11.44 13.74
CA THR A 49 10.53 -11.46 14.89
C THR A 49 10.37 -10.26 15.81
N GLU A 50 9.63 -9.23 15.37
CA GLU A 50 9.41 -8.00 16.13
C GLU A 50 8.27 -8.17 17.15
N PRO A 51 8.34 -7.53 18.34
CA PRO A 51 7.21 -7.46 19.26
C PRO A 51 6.00 -6.82 18.58
N ASN A 52 4.96 -7.62 18.35
CA ASN A 52 3.82 -7.22 17.52
C ASN A 52 2.54 -7.93 17.96
N PRO A 53 1.86 -7.42 19.01
CA PRO A 53 0.63 -8.04 19.52
C PRO A 53 -0.53 -8.03 18.50
N HIS A 54 -0.41 -7.22 17.45
CA HIS A 54 -1.45 -7.03 16.44
C HIS A 54 -1.22 -7.83 15.16
N GLY A 55 -0.04 -8.43 14.98
CA GLY A 55 0.34 -9.13 13.74
C GLY A 55 0.36 -8.22 12.51
N LEU A 56 0.75 -6.96 12.66
CA LEU A 56 0.86 -6.00 11.55
C LEU A 56 2.18 -6.18 10.79
N VAL A 57 2.18 -6.04 9.46
CA VAL A 57 3.44 -6.08 8.69
C VAL A 57 4.26 -4.79 8.88
N TRP A 58 3.59 -3.66 9.11
CA TRP A 58 4.23 -2.38 9.41
C TRP A 58 3.69 -1.81 10.73
N THR A 59 4.61 -1.34 11.57
CA THR A 59 4.34 -0.80 12.89
C THR A 59 5.01 0.57 13.02
N ALA A 60 4.53 1.40 13.94
CA ALA A 60 5.13 2.67 14.25
C ALA A 60 6.55 2.49 14.83
N ASP A 61 7.38 3.50 14.61
CA ASP A 61 8.70 3.57 15.23
C ASP A 61 8.59 3.59 16.76
N PRO A 62 9.64 3.12 17.47
CA PRO A 62 9.64 3.15 18.93
C PRO A 62 9.45 4.56 19.48
N LYS A 63 8.57 4.68 20.47
CA LYS A 63 8.28 5.93 21.16
C LYS A 63 9.50 6.42 21.94
N ARG A 64 9.49 7.69 22.31
CA ARG A 64 10.48 8.27 23.23
C ARG A 64 9.87 8.59 24.58
N ASP A 65 10.62 8.38 25.65
CA ASP A 65 10.22 8.82 26.99
C ASP A 65 10.32 10.36 27.12
N LYS A 66 9.92 10.89 28.29
CA LYS A 66 9.99 12.34 28.57
C LYS A 66 11.42 12.91 28.55
N ARG A 67 12.44 12.05 28.61
CA ARG A 67 13.86 12.40 28.58
C ARG A 67 14.46 12.23 27.18
N GLY A 68 13.68 11.79 26.20
CA GLY A 68 14.09 11.58 24.81
C GLY A 68 14.68 10.20 24.51
N ASN A 69 14.74 9.29 25.49
CA ASN A 69 15.28 7.94 25.28
C ASN A 69 14.30 7.10 24.47
N LEU A 70 14.81 6.28 23.54
CA LEU A 70 13.99 5.32 22.83
C LEU A 70 13.47 4.26 23.79
N LEU A 71 12.16 4.05 23.75
CA LEU A 71 11.51 2.90 24.36
C LEU A 71 11.65 1.69 23.43
N PRO A 72 11.45 0.46 23.93
CA PRO A 72 11.36 -0.72 23.07
C PRO A 72 10.24 -0.59 22.03
N LEU A 73 10.41 -1.29 20.90
CA LEU A 73 9.33 -1.45 19.91
C LEU A 73 8.13 -2.14 20.57
N ASP A 74 6.94 -1.59 20.38
CA ASP A 74 5.70 -2.05 20.99
C ASP A 74 4.67 -2.59 19.98
N GLY A 75 5.01 -2.57 18.69
CA GLY A 75 4.14 -3.04 17.62
C GLY A 75 2.91 -2.15 17.36
N ALA A 76 2.92 -0.90 17.84
CA ALA A 76 1.81 0.02 17.66
C ALA A 76 1.48 0.27 16.18
N PRO A 77 0.20 0.49 15.81
CA PRO A 77 -0.16 0.87 14.44
C PRO A 77 0.40 2.26 14.09
N ILE A 78 0.77 2.43 12.81
CA ILE A 78 1.14 3.75 12.27
C ILE A 78 -0.10 4.64 12.24
N GLN A 79 -0.02 5.82 12.84
CA GLN A 79 -1.09 6.81 12.81
C GLN A 79 -1.16 7.49 11.44
N PRO A 80 -2.34 7.80 10.87
CA PRO A 80 -2.45 8.45 9.57
C PRO A 80 -1.68 9.77 9.46
N SER A 81 -1.61 10.55 10.54
CA SER A 81 -0.83 11.78 10.58
C SER A 81 0.68 11.53 10.52
N HIS A 82 1.16 10.44 11.15
CA HIS A 82 2.57 10.04 11.10
C HIS A 82 2.94 9.50 9.72
N ASP A 83 2.06 8.69 9.13
CA ASP A 83 2.22 8.18 7.76
C ASP A 83 2.31 9.33 6.75
N ASN A 84 1.38 10.30 6.82
CA ASN A 84 1.41 11.47 5.95
C ASN A 84 2.70 12.31 6.16
N LYS A 85 3.14 12.48 7.41
CA LYS A 85 4.41 13.17 7.70
C LYS A 85 5.61 12.42 7.12
N ALA A 86 5.64 11.10 7.25
CA ALA A 86 6.69 10.25 6.70
C ALA A 86 6.73 10.34 5.16
N TRP A 87 5.57 10.36 4.51
CA TRP A 87 5.44 10.57 3.06
C TRP A 87 6.11 11.87 2.61
N HIS A 88 5.77 13.02 3.20
CA HIS A 88 6.39 14.30 2.84
C HIS A 88 7.90 14.33 3.14
N ALA A 89 8.35 13.66 4.21
CA ALA A 89 9.77 13.52 4.50
C ALA A 89 10.51 12.70 3.43
N VAL A 90 9.86 11.66 2.88
CA VAL A 90 10.40 10.88 1.76
C VAL A 90 10.49 11.72 0.49
N LEU A 91 9.44 12.50 0.15
CA LEU A 91 9.47 13.40 -1.01
C LEU A 91 10.61 14.43 -0.91
N ALA A 92 10.75 15.06 0.26
CA ALA A 92 11.83 16.01 0.51
C ALA A 92 13.22 15.36 0.38
N ARG A 93 13.40 14.14 0.92
CA ARG A 93 14.66 13.39 0.81
C ARG A 93 14.96 12.96 -0.62
N ALA A 94 13.93 12.66 -1.42
CA ALA A 94 14.06 12.33 -2.83
C ALA A 94 14.27 13.56 -3.73
N GLY A 95 14.13 14.79 -3.19
CA GLY A 95 14.30 16.02 -3.97
C GLY A 95 13.17 16.27 -4.98
N VAL A 96 12.02 15.63 -4.83
CA VAL A 96 10.88 15.79 -5.73
C VAL A 96 9.89 16.84 -5.19
N PRO A 97 9.05 17.44 -6.08
CA PRO A 97 8.02 18.37 -5.64
C PRO A 97 7.08 17.76 -4.60
N ASP A 98 6.53 18.63 -3.76
CA ASP A 98 5.54 18.22 -2.79
C ASP A 98 4.27 17.68 -3.48
N ALA A 99 3.76 16.56 -2.98
CA ALA A 99 2.62 15.84 -3.54
C ALA A 99 1.87 15.10 -2.44
N ARG A 100 0.60 14.76 -2.68
CA ARG A 100 -0.22 14.01 -1.71
C ARG A 100 0.06 12.52 -1.88
N LEU A 101 -0.10 11.73 -0.82
CA LEU A 101 0.14 10.28 -0.86
C LEU A 101 -0.66 9.58 -1.98
N HIS A 102 -1.92 9.98 -2.20
CA HIS A 102 -2.73 9.40 -3.26
C HIS A 102 -2.30 9.83 -4.67
N ASP A 103 -1.47 10.87 -4.83
CA ASP A 103 -0.91 11.22 -6.13
C ASP A 103 0.07 10.13 -6.62
N ALA A 104 0.69 9.36 -5.72
CA ALA A 104 1.48 8.18 -6.09
C ALA A 104 0.65 7.15 -6.88
N ARG A 105 -0.62 6.95 -6.50
CA ARG A 105 -1.56 6.08 -7.22
C ARG A 105 -1.86 6.63 -8.62
N HIS A 106 -2.04 7.94 -8.76
CA HIS A 106 -2.26 8.58 -10.08
C HIS A 106 -1.03 8.45 -10.98
N THR A 107 0.17 8.56 -10.39
CA THR A 107 1.43 8.31 -11.09
C THR A 107 1.51 6.87 -11.58
N THR A 108 1.19 5.88 -10.74
CA THR A 108 1.13 4.46 -11.15
C THR A 108 0.17 4.26 -12.33
N ALA A 109 -1.04 4.82 -12.27
CA ALA A 109 -2.00 4.75 -13.38
C ALA A 109 -1.41 5.31 -14.68
N SER A 110 -0.79 6.49 -14.60
CA SER A 110 -0.19 7.16 -15.76
C SER A 110 0.98 6.38 -16.35
N LEU A 111 1.81 5.76 -15.51
CA LEU A 111 2.95 4.97 -15.97
C LEU A 111 2.49 3.67 -16.66
N LEU A 112 1.48 3.00 -16.11
CA LEU A 112 0.88 1.81 -16.73
C LEU A 112 0.22 2.14 -18.07
N LEU A 113 -0.50 3.27 -18.16
CA LEU A 113 -1.06 3.74 -19.44
C LEU A 113 0.03 3.98 -20.48
N LYS A 114 1.12 4.67 -20.09
CA LYS A 114 2.28 4.88 -20.97
C LYS A 114 2.97 3.56 -21.35
N ALA A 115 2.81 2.50 -20.55
CA ALA A 115 3.32 1.16 -20.84
C ALA A 115 2.43 0.38 -21.82
N GLY A 116 1.30 0.96 -22.26
CA GLY A 116 0.36 0.29 -23.14
C GLY A 116 -0.51 -0.75 -22.43
N VAL A 117 -0.54 -0.72 -21.09
CA VAL A 117 -1.36 -1.64 -20.31
C VAL A 117 -2.84 -1.31 -20.54
N PRO A 118 -3.69 -2.29 -20.87
CA PRO A 118 -5.11 -2.03 -21.09
C PRO A 118 -5.77 -1.43 -19.84
N GLU A 119 -6.60 -0.39 -20.02
CA GLU A 119 -7.25 0.34 -18.92
C GLU A 119 -7.98 -0.57 -17.92
N ARG A 120 -8.58 -1.66 -18.41
CA ARG A 120 -9.24 -2.66 -17.55
C ARG A 120 -8.28 -3.32 -16.57
N VAL A 121 -7.07 -3.64 -17.01
CA VAL A 121 -6.00 -4.22 -16.19
C VAL A 121 -5.52 -3.20 -15.16
N ILE A 122 -5.34 -1.94 -15.56
CA ILE A 122 -4.98 -0.84 -14.66
C ILE A 122 -6.04 -0.67 -13.57
N MET A 123 -7.33 -0.70 -13.93
CA MET A 123 -8.42 -0.61 -12.96
C MET A 123 -8.43 -1.77 -11.96
N GLU A 124 -8.07 -2.99 -12.37
CA GLU A 124 -7.95 -4.13 -11.46
C GLU A 124 -6.75 -4.01 -10.53
N ILE A 125 -5.60 -3.55 -11.03
CA ILE A 125 -4.40 -3.27 -10.22
C ILE A 125 -4.68 -2.17 -9.19
N LEU A 126 -5.37 -1.10 -9.58
CA LEU A 126 -5.68 0.00 -8.66
C LEU A 126 -6.88 -0.36 -7.77
N GLY A 127 -7.86 -1.11 -8.24
CA GLY A 127 -9.10 -1.36 -7.50
C GLY A 127 -10.05 -0.16 -7.42
N HIS A 128 -10.14 0.63 -8.50
CA HIS A 128 -11.16 1.68 -8.62
C HIS A 128 -12.55 1.09 -8.86
N ASN A 129 -13.55 1.58 -8.12
CA ASN A 129 -14.95 1.19 -8.29
C ASN A 129 -15.78 2.20 -9.11
N SER A 130 -15.25 3.39 -9.44
CA SER A 130 -15.99 4.40 -10.22
C SER A 130 -15.51 4.47 -11.66
N TYR A 131 -16.37 3.93 -12.50
CA TYR A 131 -16.40 3.96 -13.94
C TYR A 131 -16.77 5.37 -14.44
N ALA A 132 -15.85 6.05 -15.11
CA ALA A 132 -16.24 7.02 -16.12
C ALA A 132 -15.41 6.72 -17.36
N VAL A 133 -15.91 5.75 -18.16
CA VAL A 133 -15.35 5.19 -19.39
C VAL A 133 -14.18 4.23 -19.07
N THR A 134 -14.25 2.91 -19.26
CA THR A 134 -14.32 2.23 -20.56
C THR A 134 -14.87 0.79 -20.40
N MET A 135 -16.06 0.62 -20.96
CA MET A 135 -16.70 -0.55 -21.58
C MET A 135 -16.19 -1.99 -21.33
N LYS A 136 -17.15 -2.81 -20.88
CA LYS A 136 -17.59 -4.09 -21.48
C LYS A 136 -16.51 -5.01 -22.08
N TYR A 137 -16.38 -6.18 -21.43
CA TYR A 137 -15.67 -7.38 -21.86
C TYR A 137 -14.16 -7.27 -21.93
N GLN A 138 -13.50 -7.89 -20.94
CA GLN A 138 -12.26 -8.65 -21.10
C GLN A 138 -12.02 -9.40 -19.80
N HIS A 139 -11.98 -10.74 -19.88
CA HIS A 139 -11.47 -11.56 -18.79
C HIS A 139 -9.97 -11.27 -18.68
N VAL A 140 -9.58 -10.54 -17.65
CA VAL A 140 -8.17 -10.28 -17.34
C VAL A 140 -7.63 -11.47 -16.57
N ASP A 141 -6.59 -12.10 -17.10
CA ASP A 141 -5.87 -13.18 -16.43
C ASP A 141 -4.77 -12.62 -15.51
N LYS A 142 -4.43 -13.35 -14.44
CA LYS A 142 -3.39 -12.99 -13.48
C LYS A 142 -2.03 -12.75 -14.15
N ALA A 143 -1.71 -13.51 -15.20
CA ALA A 143 -0.47 -13.34 -15.95
C ALA A 143 -0.39 -11.98 -16.66
N GLN A 144 -1.54 -11.39 -17.05
CA GLN A 144 -1.57 -10.05 -17.63
C GLN A 144 -1.31 -8.96 -16.58
N LEU A 145 -1.79 -9.15 -15.35
CA LEU A 145 -1.52 -8.24 -14.24
C LEU A 145 -0.02 -8.24 -13.88
N SER A 146 0.64 -9.41 -13.85
CA SER A 146 2.07 -9.52 -13.57
C SER A 146 2.93 -8.87 -14.65
N ARG A 147 2.71 -9.19 -15.93
CA ARG A 147 3.46 -8.57 -17.05
C ARG A 147 3.37 -7.04 -17.04
N ALA A 148 2.19 -6.50 -16.74
CA ALA A 148 2.00 -5.06 -16.65
C ALA A 148 2.88 -4.39 -15.60
N MET A 149 3.09 -5.06 -14.46
CA MET A 149 3.99 -4.56 -13.43
C MET A 149 5.47 -4.77 -13.81
N GLU A 150 5.80 -5.82 -14.56
CA GLU A 150 7.17 -6.11 -15.02
C GLU A 150 7.64 -5.03 -16.02
N ASP A 151 6.78 -4.67 -16.98
CA ASP A 151 7.05 -3.58 -17.93
C ASP A 151 7.25 -2.24 -17.24
N LEU A 152 6.54 -2.01 -16.13
CA LEU A 152 6.72 -0.84 -15.28
C LEU A 152 8.10 -0.87 -14.60
N SER A 153 8.51 -2.02 -14.05
CA SER A 153 9.80 -2.18 -13.39
C SER A 153 10.97 -1.93 -14.36
N ALA A 154 10.93 -2.52 -15.55
CA ALA A 154 11.98 -2.37 -16.58
C ALA A 154 12.21 -0.91 -17.01
N ARG A 155 11.21 -0.03 -16.85
CA ARG A 155 11.34 1.40 -17.16
C ARG A 155 12.05 2.20 -16.07
N PHE A 156 12.13 1.69 -14.85
CA PHE A 156 12.92 2.29 -13.78
C PHE A 156 14.40 1.89 -13.83
N GLU A 157 14.77 0.91 -14.66
CA GLU A 157 16.15 0.44 -14.84
C GLU A 157 16.89 1.17 -15.99
N LEU A 158 16.33 2.25 -16.53
CA LEU A 158 16.87 2.98 -17.69
C LEU A 158 17.10 4.48 -17.39
N GLU A 159 17.90 4.81 -16.37
CA GLU A 159 18.60 6.09 -16.28
C GLU A 159 19.97 5.88 -15.59
N GLU A 160 20.97 5.54 -16.40
CA GLU A 160 22.41 5.75 -16.13
C GLU A 160 22.97 6.64 -17.24
#